data_AF-A0A353NJS9-F1
#
_entry.id   AF-A0A353NJS9-F1
#
_cell.length_a   1.000
_cell.length_b   1.000
_cell.length_c   1.000
_cell.angle_alpha   90.00
_cell.angle_beta   90.00
_cell.angle_gamma   90.00
#
_symmetry.space_group_name_H-M   'P 1'
#
loop_
_entity.id
_entity.type
_entity.pdbx_description
1 polymer ?
#
loop_
_entity_poly.entity_id
_entity_poly.type
_entity_poly.pdbx_seq_one_letter_code
_entity_poly.pdbx_strand_id
1 'polypeptide(L)'
;MQGLGKPGRTIWGTTMGAPSEVDTWFPAYADLQGRIATAKIARTLPVNPTKQRLWRLTLPEAVLNPPVSWYGEGFCGQSLEQQFKHFEYPMPGYSEIKLFYRYGGSFMGTMSDTTKWVRMYQSPKLEFVVNQDVWFNSETR
;
A
#
# COMPACT_ATOMS: atom_id res chain seq x y z
N MET A 1 -26.30 -13.99 -22.91
CA MET A 1 -24.83 -14.00 -22.79
C MET A 1 -24.30 -15.28 -23.39
N GLN A 2 -23.24 -15.24 -24.20
CA GLN A 2 -22.83 -16.45 -24.91
C GLN A 2 -21.93 -17.41 -24.07
N GLY A 3 -21.55 -17.07 -22.84
CA GLY A 3 -20.88 -17.99 -21.90
C GLY A 3 -19.35 -17.99 -22.03
N LEU A 4 -18.69 -17.31 -21.09
CA LEU A 4 -17.23 -17.27 -20.96
C LEU A 4 -16.67 -18.65 -20.60
N GLY A 5 -15.48 -18.98 -21.11
CA GLY A 5 -14.75 -20.23 -20.83
C GLY A 5 -14.85 -21.30 -21.92
N LYS A 6 -15.75 -21.13 -22.89
CA LYS A 6 -15.83 -22.02 -24.08
C LYS A 6 -14.68 -21.74 -25.06
N PRO A 7 -14.30 -22.70 -25.93
CA PRO A 7 -13.33 -22.47 -26.99
C PRO A 7 -13.67 -21.21 -27.81
N GLY A 8 -12.70 -20.31 -27.95
CA GLY A 8 -12.86 -19.02 -28.64
C GLY A 8 -13.63 -17.93 -27.88
N ARG A 9 -13.93 -18.11 -26.57
CA ARG A 9 -14.83 -17.20 -25.82
C ARG A 9 -14.30 -16.92 -24.41
N THR A 10 -13.50 -15.88 -24.27
CA THR A 10 -12.85 -15.55 -22.99
C THR A 10 -12.52 -14.05 -22.90
N ILE A 11 -12.06 -13.62 -21.73
CA ILE A 11 -11.39 -12.33 -21.53
C ILE A 11 -9.90 -12.64 -21.41
N TRP A 12 -9.12 -12.27 -22.43
CA TRP A 12 -7.69 -12.60 -22.47
C TRP A 12 -6.89 -11.45 -23.09
N GLY A 13 -5.96 -10.89 -22.30
CA GLY A 13 -5.07 -9.81 -22.71
C GLY A 13 -3.77 -10.26 -23.40
N THR A 14 -3.73 -11.49 -23.91
CA THR A 14 -2.62 -12.14 -24.66
C THR A 14 -1.24 -12.24 -23.99
N THR A 15 -1.06 -11.69 -22.79
CA THR A 15 0.20 -11.73 -22.03
C THR A 15 0.31 -12.87 -21.02
N MET A 16 -0.80 -13.54 -20.70
CA MET A 16 -0.89 -14.67 -19.74
C MET A 16 -1.34 -15.96 -20.45
N GLY A 17 -1.32 -17.10 -19.78
CA GLY A 17 -1.87 -18.36 -20.31
C GLY A 17 -0.90 -19.20 -21.15
N ALA A 18 0.40 -18.92 -21.06
CA ALA A 18 1.44 -19.82 -21.57
C ALA A 18 1.33 -21.19 -20.87
N PRO A 19 1.64 -22.31 -21.56
CA PRO A 19 1.61 -23.65 -20.99
C PRO A 19 2.85 -23.91 -20.10
N SER A 20 2.95 -23.19 -18.99
CA SER A 20 4.01 -23.35 -17.99
C SER A 20 3.79 -24.58 -17.10
N GLU A 21 4.86 -25.11 -16.51
CA GLU A 21 4.79 -26.10 -15.42
C GLU A 21 4.23 -25.41 -14.16
N VAL A 22 3.14 -25.93 -13.60
CA VAL A 22 2.38 -25.29 -12.49
C VAL A 22 2.30 -26.14 -11.23
N ASP A 23 2.79 -27.38 -11.26
CA ASP A 23 2.73 -28.31 -10.13
C ASP A 23 3.93 -28.11 -9.18
N THR A 24 5.05 -27.57 -9.66
CA THR A 24 6.17 -27.17 -8.79
C THR A 24 5.92 -25.82 -8.16
N TRP A 25 5.80 -25.79 -6.83
CA TRP A 25 5.70 -24.54 -6.09
C TRP A 25 7.06 -23.85 -5.95
N PHE A 26 7.14 -22.58 -6.35
CA PHE A 26 8.28 -21.70 -6.12
C PHE A 26 7.80 -20.33 -5.63
N PRO A 27 8.30 -19.81 -4.49
CA PRO A 27 7.78 -18.58 -3.89
C PRO A 27 8.16 -17.33 -4.70
N ALA A 28 7.17 -16.49 -5.00
CA ALA A 28 7.36 -15.16 -5.57
C ALA A 28 7.31 -14.06 -4.48
N TYR A 29 7.65 -12.82 -4.83
CA TYR A 29 7.77 -11.70 -3.89
C TYR A 29 6.46 -11.36 -3.12
N ALA A 30 5.29 -11.74 -3.65
CA ALA A 30 3.99 -11.53 -3.01
C ALA A 30 3.52 -12.73 -2.17
N ASP A 31 4.17 -13.89 -2.31
CA ASP A 31 3.87 -15.09 -1.54
C ASP A 31 4.15 -14.84 -0.05
N LEU A 32 3.38 -15.45 0.85
CA LEU A 32 3.61 -15.38 2.30
C LEU A 32 5.04 -15.83 2.67
N GLN A 33 5.54 -16.85 2.00
CA GLN A 33 6.87 -17.41 2.25
C GLN A 33 7.99 -16.70 1.48
N GLY A 34 7.64 -15.88 0.47
CA GLY A 34 8.61 -15.15 -0.36
C GLY A 34 8.74 -13.65 -0.04
N ARG A 35 7.78 -13.04 0.66
CA ARG A 35 7.83 -11.60 0.96
C ARG A 35 8.81 -11.24 2.08
N ILE A 36 9.45 -10.09 1.97
CA ILE A 36 10.50 -9.61 2.90
C ILE A 36 10.07 -9.60 4.38
N ALA A 37 8.79 -9.31 4.66
CA ALA A 37 8.29 -9.16 6.03
C ALA A 37 7.89 -10.48 6.71
N THR A 38 7.69 -11.57 5.95
CA THR A 38 7.17 -12.85 6.50
C THR A 38 7.91 -14.08 5.99
N ALA A 39 9.02 -13.89 5.27
CA ALA A 39 9.83 -15.00 4.77
C ALA A 39 10.35 -15.86 5.92
N LYS A 40 10.17 -17.18 5.80
CA LYS A 40 10.56 -18.15 6.85
C LYS A 40 12.06 -18.22 7.11
N ILE A 41 12.89 -17.68 6.22
CA ILE A 41 14.34 -17.62 6.38
C ILE A 41 14.78 -16.59 7.43
N ALA A 42 13.92 -15.61 7.73
CA ALA A 42 14.21 -14.61 8.76
C ALA A 42 14.12 -15.26 10.15
N ARG A 43 15.15 -15.06 10.97
CA ARG A 43 15.17 -15.52 12.38
C ARG A 43 14.13 -14.82 13.24
N THR A 44 13.71 -13.62 12.85
CA THR A 44 12.76 -12.78 13.59
C THR A 44 11.82 -12.11 12.61
N LEU A 45 10.52 -12.21 12.87
CA LEU A 45 9.49 -11.55 12.08
C LEU A 45 8.96 -10.34 12.86
N PRO A 46 9.09 -9.11 12.33
CA PRO A 46 8.56 -7.93 13.00
C PRO A 46 7.03 -7.95 12.97
N VAL A 47 6.41 -7.72 14.13
CA VAL A 47 4.95 -7.57 14.25
C VAL A 47 4.66 -6.15 14.68
N ASN A 48 3.87 -5.43 13.89
CA ASN A 48 3.40 -4.10 14.26
C ASN A 48 2.11 -4.22 15.08
N PRO A 49 2.11 -3.87 16.39
CA PRO A 49 0.91 -3.93 17.22
C PRO A 49 -0.06 -2.77 16.94
N THR A 50 0.38 -1.72 16.24
CA THR A 50 -0.43 -0.53 15.94
C THR A 50 -1.54 -0.89 14.98
N LYS A 51 -2.79 -0.69 15.43
CA LYS A 51 -3.98 -0.90 14.60
C LYS A 51 -4.29 0.28 13.68
N GLN A 52 -3.89 1.50 14.09
CA GLN A 52 -4.04 2.71 13.28
C GLN A 52 -3.31 2.53 11.95
N ARG A 53 -3.99 2.82 10.86
CA ARG A 53 -3.46 2.79 9.50
C ARG A 53 -3.95 4.01 8.75
N LEU A 54 -3.33 4.30 7.62
CA LEU A 54 -3.80 5.30 6.68
C LEU A 54 -3.90 4.68 5.30
N TRP A 55 -4.81 5.21 4.50
CA TRP A 55 -4.81 4.93 3.08
C TRP A 55 -3.82 5.83 2.38
N ARG A 56 -2.98 5.27 1.49
CA ARG A 56 -1.88 6.02 0.86
C ARG A 56 -2.33 7.32 0.20
N LEU A 57 -3.53 7.36 -0.39
CA LEU A 57 -4.05 8.54 -1.08
C LEU A 57 -4.51 9.66 -0.14
N THR A 58 -4.78 9.36 1.14
CA THR A 58 -5.24 10.32 2.15
C THR A 58 -4.12 10.80 3.07
N LEU A 59 -2.89 10.31 2.90
CA LEU A 59 -1.77 10.68 3.77
C LEU A 59 -1.53 12.20 3.84
N PRO A 60 -1.55 12.97 2.73
CA PRO A 60 -1.41 14.42 2.82
C PRO A 60 -2.52 15.11 3.60
N GLU A 61 -3.77 14.72 3.38
CA GLU A 61 -4.92 15.24 4.13
C GLU A 61 -4.84 14.86 5.61
N ALA A 62 -4.41 13.64 5.93
CA ALA A 62 -4.22 13.19 7.31
C ALA A 62 -3.21 14.05 8.08
N VAL A 63 -2.14 14.49 7.42
CA VAL A 63 -1.14 15.37 8.03
C VAL A 63 -1.64 16.82 8.05
N LEU A 64 -2.16 17.34 6.95
CA LEU A 64 -2.53 18.76 6.84
C LEU A 64 -3.80 19.07 7.65
N ASN A 65 -4.87 18.30 7.41
CA ASN A 65 -6.23 18.57 7.88
C ASN A 65 -6.93 17.31 8.42
N PRO A 66 -6.42 16.69 9.51
CA PRO A 66 -7.17 15.65 10.21
C PRO A 66 -8.48 16.20 10.81
N PRO A 67 -9.51 15.36 11.00
CA PRO A 67 -9.54 13.91 10.77
C PRO A 67 -9.82 13.53 9.30
N VAL A 68 -9.49 12.28 8.93
CA VAL A 68 -9.86 11.68 7.64
C VAL A 68 -10.46 10.30 7.83
N SER A 69 -11.40 9.90 6.96
CA SER A 69 -11.99 8.56 6.96
C SER A 69 -12.05 7.95 5.56
N TRP A 70 -12.06 6.62 5.50
CA TRP A 70 -12.16 5.87 4.24
C TRP A 70 -12.73 4.47 4.49
N TYR A 71 -12.98 3.76 3.40
CA TYR A 71 -13.42 2.36 3.41
C TYR A 71 -12.37 1.46 2.77
N GLY A 72 -12.25 0.24 3.31
CA GLY A 72 -11.37 -0.80 2.80
C GLY A 72 -9.97 -0.80 3.41
N GLU A 73 -9.33 -1.96 3.34
CA GLU A 73 -8.03 -2.24 3.97
C GLU A 73 -6.85 -2.14 3.00
N GLY A 74 -6.98 -1.34 1.95
CA GLY A 74 -6.06 -1.34 0.81
C GLY A 74 -6.46 -2.43 -0.18
N PHE A 75 -5.72 -3.53 -0.24
CA PHE A 75 -6.05 -4.66 -1.13
C PHE A 75 -7.10 -5.57 -0.48
N CYS A 76 -8.36 -5.37 -0.85
CA CYS A 76 -9.51 -6.09 -0.30
C CYS A 76 -9.77 -7.41 -1.02
N GLY A 77 -8.81 -8.33 -0.98
CA GLY A 77 -8.84 -9.59 -1.74
C GLY A 77 -9.37 -10.81 -0.99
N GLN A 78 -9.67 -10.70 0.31
CA GLN A 78 -10.08 -11.85 1.14
C GLN A 78 -11.58 -12.11 1.09
N SER A 79 -12.39 -11.06 0.98
CA SER A 79 -13.84 -11.15 0.79
C SER A 79 -14.38 -9.88 0.14
N LEU A 80 -15.61 -9.94 -0.37
CA LEU A 80 -16.28 -8.76 -0.92
C LEU A 80 -16.56 -7.72 0.17
N GLU A 81 -16.87 -8.16 1.38
CA GLU A 81 -17.25 -7.32 2.51
C GLU A 81 -16.08 -6.48 3.04
N GLN A 82 -14.84 -6.95 2.83
CA GLN A 82 -13.63 -6.27 3.31
C GLN A 82 -13.54 -4.83 2.80
N GLN A 83 -14.05 -4.54 1.60
CA GLN A 83 -14.06 -3.21 1.02
C GLN A 83 -14.96 -2.21 1.76
N PHE A 84 -15.94 -2.68 2.54
CA PHE A 84 -16.91 -1.84 3.27
C PHE A 84 -16.50 -1.60 4.73
N LYS A 85 -15.34 -2.07 5.15
CA LYS A 85 -14.84 -1.79 6.50
C LYS A 85 -14.42 -0.33 6.61
N HIS A 86 -15.03 0.39 7.55
CA HIS A 86 -14.74 1.81 7.81
C HIS A 86 -13.47 1.98 8.66
N PHE A 87 -12.69 3.00 8.30
CA PHE A 87 -11.51 3.44 9.05
C PHE A 87 -11.54 4.96 9.22
N GLU A 88 -10.98 5.42 10.33
CA GLU A 88 -10.79 6.83 10.63
C GLU A 88 -9.37 7.07 11.15
N TYR A 89 -8.90 8.29 10.92
CA TYR A 89 -7.64 8.79 11.42
C TYR A 89 -7.85 10.22 12.00
N PRO A 90 -7.24 10.53 13.17
CA PRO A 90 -6.62 9.57 14.06
C PRO A 90 -7.68 8.59 14.59
N MET A 91 -7.29 7.34 14.78
CA MET A 91 -8.16 6.33 15.35
C MET A 91 -8.35 6.63 16.85
N PRO A 92 -9.54 6.39 17.45
CA PRO A 92 -9.79 6.72 18.84
C PRO A 92 -8.74 6.14 19.79
N GLY A 93 -8.12 7.02 20.58
CA GLY A 93 -7.04 6.65 21.52
C GLY A 93 -5.63 6.56 20.91
N TYR A 94 -5.44 6.95 19.64
CA TYR A 94 -4.14 6.97 18.95
C TYR A 94 -3.74 8.41 18.59
N SER A 95 -2.44 8.64 18.40
CA SER A 95 -1.90 9.95 18.07
C SER A 95 -2.02 10.26 16.58
N GLU A 96 -1.99 11.55 16.24
CA GLU A 96 -1.61 11.98 14.89
C GLU A 96 -0.15 11.59 14.57
N ILE A 97 0.19 11.59 13.28
CA ILE A 97 1.53 11.38 12.74
C ILE A 97 2.42 12.55 13.12
N LYS A 98 3.57 12.24 13.72
CA LYS A 98 4.65 13.19 13.98
C LYS A 98 5.92 12.91 13.20
N LEU A 99 6.16 11.64 12.87
CA LEU A 99 7.32 11.19 12.11
C LEU A 99 6.86 10.48 10.85
N PHE A 100 7.48 10.81 9.71
CA PHE A 100 7.28 10.09 8.46
C PHE A 100 8.56 9.37 8.02
N TYR A 101 8.57 8.05 8.16
CA TYR A 101 9.65 7.20 7.64
C TYR A 101 9.26 6.71 6.24
N ARG A 102 9.87 7.29 5.21
CA ARG A 102 9.62 6.95 3.81
C ARG A 102 10.64 5.92 3.33
N TYR A 103 10.15 4.88 2.66
CA TYR A 103 10.98 3.93 1.90
C TYR A 103 10.86 4.19 0.39
N GLY A 104 11.67 5.08 -0.19
CA GLY A 104 11.61 5.55 -1.57
C GLY A 104 10.99 6.96 -1.73
N GLY A 105 10.81 7.44 -2.98
CA GLY A 105 10.36 8.82 -3.22
C GLY A 105 9.48 9.07 -4.46
N SER A 106 8.66 8.10 -4.86
CA SER A 106 7.89 8.15 -6.11
C SER A 106 6.53 8.87 -6.07
N PHE A 107 6.04 9.31 -4.91
CA PHE A 107 4.62 9.68 -4.77
C PHE A 107 4.24 10.97 -5.48
N MET A 108 5.17 11.93 -5.60
CA MET A 108 4.93 13.16 -6.36
C MET A 108 4.64 12.92 -7.85
N GLY A 109 5.05 11.77 -8.42
CA GLY A 109 4.80 11.41 -9.82
C GLY A 109 3.79 10.28 -10.02
N THR A 110 3.29 9.64 -8.96
CA THR A 110 2.46 8.42 -9.07
C THR A 110 1.14 8.48 -8.32
N MET A 111 0.93 9.49 -7.47
CA MET A 111 -0.31 9.69 -6.72
C MET A 111 -1.20 10.76 -7.39
N SER A 112 -2.37 11.02 -6.80
CA SER A 112 -3.32 12.03 -7.29
C SER A 112 -3.14 13.37 -6.56
N ASP A 113 -3.43 14.47 -7.27
CA ASP A 113 -3.27 15.86 -6.80
C ASP A 113 -1.92 16.06 -6.09
N THR A 114 -0.82 15.78 -6.78
CA THR A 114 0.48 15.64 -6.11
C THR A 114 1.05 16.93 -5.51
N THR A 115 0.43 18.07 -5.82
CA THR A 115 0.75 19.36 -5.18
C THR A 115 0.54 19.35 -3.67
N LYS A 116 -0.41 18.54 -3.18
CA LYS A 116 -0.66 18.39 -1.74
C LYS A 116 0.46 17.65 -0.99
N TRP A 117 1.22 16.80 -1.67
CA TRP A 117 2.34 16.07 -1.08
C TRP A 117 3.49 17.02 -0.73
N VAL A 118 3.76 18.01 -1.58
CA VAL A 118 4.74 19.07 -1.30
C VAL A 118 4.31 19.87 -0.06
N ARG A 119 3.03 20.27 -0.01
CA ARG A 119 2.47 21.00 1.14
C ARG A 119 2.54 20.18 2.44
N MET A 120 2.30 18.88 2.37
CA MET A 120 2.41 17.96 3.50
C MET A 120 3.82 17.97 4.11
N TYR A 121 4.88 17.87 3.29
CA TYR A 121 6.26 17.90 3.77
C TYR A 121 6.64 19.22 4.46
N GLN A 122 5.97 20.32 4.10
CA GLN A 122 6.16 21.65 4.71
C GLN A 122 5.31 21.86 5.98
N SER A 123 4.46 20.90 6.35
CA SER A 123 3.60 21.01 7.51
C SER A 123 4.41 20.96 8.81
N PRO A 124 4.22 21.91 9.75
CA PRO A 124 4.89 21.86 11.06
C PRO A 124 4.39 20.69 11.93
N LYS A 125 3.33 19.97 11.50
CA LYS A 125 2.85 18.75 12.18
C LYS A 125 3.78 17.56 11.96
N LEU A 126 4.56 17.54 10.87
CA LEU A 126 5.64 16.58 10.68
C LEU A 126 6.90 17.11 11.36
N GLU A 127 7.18 16.57 12.53
CA GLU A 127 8.32 16.94 13.37
C GLU A 127 9.63 16.32 12.86
N PHE A 128 9.54 15.18 12.17
CA PHE A 128 10.72 14.52 11.59
C PHE A 128 10.38 13.68 10.35
N VAL A 129 11.27 13.72 9.36
CA VAL A 129 11.13 12.93 8.13
C VAL A 129 12.43 12.18 7.88
N VAL A 130 12.31 10.87 7.65
CA VAL A 130 13.41 10.02 7.18
C VAL A 130 13.06 9.55 5.78
N ASN A 131 14.00 9.65 4.84
CA ASN A 131 13.83 9.05 3.52
C ASN A 131 14.94 8.03 3.25
N GLN A 132 14.56 6.76 3.18
CA GLN A 132 15.40 5.66 2.75
C GLN A 132 15.15 5.40 1.27
N ASP A 133 15.92 6.05 0.41
CA ASP A 133 15.90 5.87 -1.05
C ASP A 133 17.31 5.48 -1.55
N VAL A 134 17.36 4.85 -2.71
CA VAL A 134 18.59 4.53 -3.45
C VAL A 134 19.06 5.75 -4.25
N TRP A 135 18.13 6.59 -4.73
CA TRP A 135 18.43 7.77 -5.53
C TRP A 135 18.00 9.05 -4.84
N PHE A 136 18.76 10.12 -5.09
CA PHE A 136 18.37 11.46 -4.68
C PHE A 136 17.30 12.00 -5.65
N ASN A 137 16.03 11.99 -5.24
CA ASN A 137 14.86 12.30 -6.07
C ASN A 137 13.79 13.12 -5.33
N SER A 138 12.64 13.31 -5.97
CA SER A 138 11.48 14.10 -5.56
C SER A 138 11.24 14.26 -4.05
N GLU A 139 11.20 13.15 -3.29
CA GLU A 139 10.86 13.17 -1.86
C GLU A 139 12.10 13.12 -0.94
N THR A 140 13.32 13.05 -1.48
CA THR A 140 14.56 13.03 -0.68
C THR A 140 15.12 14.43 -0.40
N ARG A 141 14.37 15.48 -0.77
CA ARG A 141 14.76 16.88 -0.63
C ARG A 141 13.65 17.72 0.03
#